data_AF-A0A1F7I5G8-F1
#
_entry.id   AF-A0A1F7I5G8-F1
#
_cell.length_a   1.000
_cell.length_b   1.000
_cell.length_c   1.000
_cell.angle_alpha   90.00
_cell.angle_beta   90.00
_cell.angle_gamma   90.00
#
_symmetry.space_group_name_H-M   'P 1'
#
loop_
_entity.id
_entity.type
_entity.pdbx_description
1 polymer ?
#
loop_
_entity_poly.entity_id
_entity_poly.type
_entity_poly.pdbx_seq_one_letter_code
_entity_poly.pdbx_strand_id
1 'polypeptide(L)' 'MDKQDPKNEHPRDRFKRLATARTNIVLKRLKVLGNCSNRSIYEYDEQDIDKIFSEIERKVKESKAKFHFPKKKDFKL' A
#
# COMPACT_ATOMS: atom_id res chain seq x y z
N MET A 1 6.72 -6.48 -27.97
CA MET A 1 6.49 -6.99 -26.59
C MET A 1 5.00 -7.22 -26.44
N ASP A 2 4.59 -8.48 -26.64
CA ASP A 2 3.20 -8.91 -26.67
C ASP A 2 2.46 -8.51 -25.40
N LYS A 3 1.49 -7.61 -25.54
CA LYS A 3 0.46 -7.40 -24.54
C LYS A 3 -0.51 -8.59 -24.68
N GLN A 4 -0.25 -9.67 -23.97
CA GLN A 4 -1.21 -10.78 -23.86
C GLN A 4 -2.55 -10.25 -23.34
N ASP A 5 -3.61 -10.57 -24.07
CA ASP A 5 -4.99 -10.26 -23.72
C ASP A 5 -5.32 -10.88 -22.34
N PRO A 6 -5.81 -10.11 -21.33
CA PRO A 6 -6.02 -10.61 -19.97
C PRO A 6 -7.10 -11.69 -19.83
N LYS A 7 -7.78 -12.05 -20.93
CA LYS A 7 -9.00 -12.86 -20.89
C LYS A 7 -8.78 -14.29 -20.39
N ASN A 8 -7.55 -14.84 -20.45
CA ASN A 8 -7.26 -16.23 -20.06
C ASN A 8 -6.12 -16.41 -19.03
N GLU A 9 -5.75 -15.38 -18.25
CA GLU A 9 -4.68 -15.53 -17.24
C GLU A 9 -5.12 -16.39 -16.03
N HIS A 10 -4.24 -17.29 -15.58
CA HIS A 10 -4.47 -18.10 -14.37
C HIS A 10 -4.57 -17.17 -13.13
N PRO A 11 -5.48 -17.43 -12.17
CA PRO A 11 -5.69 -16.53 -11.03
C PRO A 11 -4.43 -16.18 -10.22
N ARG A 12 -3.49 -17.13 -10.09
CA ARG A 12 -2.21 -16.91 -9.40
C ARG A 12 -1.33 -15.90 -10.13
N ASP A 13 -1.27 -15.97 -11.44
CA ASP A 13 -0.42 -15.09 -12.25
C ASP A 13 -1.03 -13.70 -12.38
N ARG A 14 -2.37 -13.63 -12.50
CA ARG A 14 -3.14 -12.39 -12.33
C ARG A 14 -2.80 -11.71 -11.01
N PHE A 15 -2.82 -12.47 -9.90
CA PHE A 15 -2.48 -11.94 -8.59
C PHE A 15 -1.05 -11.40 -8.56
N LYS A 16 -0.06 -12.19 -9.00
CA LYS A 16 1.35 -11.76 -9.02
C LYS A 16 1.54 -10.48 -9.85
N ARG A 17 0.97 -10.44 -11.06
CA ARG A 17 1.06 -9.29 -11.97
C ARG A 17 0.46 -8.03 -11.33
N LEU A 18 -0.78 -8.12 -10.84
CA LEU A 18 -1.47 -6.98 -10.25
C LEU A 18 -0.84 -6.54 -8.92
N ALA A 19 -0.47 -7.48 -8.05
CA ALA A 19 0.18 -7.18 -6.78
C ALA A 19 1.53 -6.49 -7.01
N THR A 20 2.36 -7.00 -7.92
CA THR A 20 3.66 -6.40 -8.26
C THR A 20 3.49 -4.98 -8.80
N ALA A 21 2.61 -4.80 -9.79
CA ALA A 21 2.35 -3.48 -10.38
C ALA A 21 1.84 -2.48 -9.34
N ARG A 22 0.90 -2.88 -8.49
CA ARG A 22 0.34 -2.03 -7.42
C ARG A 22 1.37 -1.69 -6.35
N THR A 23 2.16 -2.65 -5.90
CA THR A 23 3.24 -2.40 -4.94
C THR A 23 4.26 -1.41 -5.48
N ASN A 24 4.69 -1.57 -6.74
CA ASN A 24 5.63 -0.63 -7.36
C ASN A 24 5.06 0.79 -7.44
N ILE A 25 3.76 0.95 -7.70
CA ILE A 25 3.11 2.26 -7.68
C ILE A 25 3.16 2.86 -6.27
N VAL A 26 2.84 2.08 -5.23
CA VAL A 26 2.90 2.56 -3.82
C VAL A 26 4.33 3.00 -3.47
N LEU A 27 5.33 2.17 -3.76
CA LEU A 27 6.74 2.50 -3.50
C LEU A 27 7.18 3.79 -4.23
N LYS A 28 6.76 3.96 -5.49
CA LYS A 28 7.03 5.19 -6.23
C LYS A 28 6.39 6.42 -5.58
N ARG A 29 5.16 6.29 -5.07
CA ARG A 29 4.47 7.40 -4.37
C ARG A 29 5.12 7.73 -3.04
N LEU A 30 5.56 6.74 -2.27
CA LEU A 30 6.33 6.96 -1.05
C LEU A 30 7.66 7.65 -1.33
N LYS A 31 8.36 7.28 -2.41
CA LYS A 31 9.57 7.98 -2.84
C LYS A 31 9.30 9.46 -3.14
N VAL A 32 8.22 9.76 -3.88
CA VAL A 32 7.84 11.14 -4.20
C VAL A 32 7.48 11.92 -2.93
N LEU A 33 6.73 11.31 -2.00
CA LEU A 33 6.42 11.92 -0.70
C LEU A 33 7.70 12.22 0.09
N GLY A 34 8.69 11.33 0.05
CA GLY A 34 9.99 11.54 0.70
C GLY A 34 10.75 12.78 0.21
N ASN A 35 10.48 13.26 -1.02
CA ASN A 35 11.09 14.50 -1.52
C ASN A 35 10.63 15.74 -0.72
N CYS A 36 9.48 15.67 -0.05
CA CYS A 36 9.00 16.75 0.83
C CYS A 36 9.87 16.93 2.08
N SER A 37 10.79 16.00 2.37
CA SER A 37 11.74 16.12 3.49
C SER A 37 12.78 17.24 3.31
N ASN A 38 12.83 17.88 2.15
CA ASN A 38 13.76 18.98 1.94
C ASN A 38 13.28 20.25 2.67
N ARG A 39 13.79 20.46 3.90
CA ARG A 39 13.52 21.65 4.73
C ARG A 39 13.99 22.98 4.11
N SER A 40 14.83 22.95 3.06
CA SER A 40 15.20 24.17 2.33
C SER A 40 14.13 24.67 1.37
N ILE A 41 13.15 23.82 1.04
CA ILE A 41 12.04 24.12 0.10
C ILE A 41 10.72 24.16 0.85
N TYR A 42 10.57 23.33 1.88
CA TYR A 42 9.32 23.14 2.60
C TYR A 42 9.50 23.39 4.09
N GLU A 43 8.52 24.03 4.70
CA GLU A 43 8.39 24.17 6.15
C GLU A 43 7.37 23.13 6.65
N TYR A 44 7.74 22.40 7.69
CA TYR A 44 6.91 21.41 8.36
C TYR A 44 7.47 21.12 9.75
N ASP A 45 6.60 20.71 10.66
CA ASP A 45 7.00 20.29 12.00
C ASP A 45 6.89 18.77 12.17
N GLU A 46 7.21 18.27 13.37
CA GLU A 46 7.09 16.84 13.67
C GLU A 46 5.63 16.35 13.69
N GLN A 47 4.66 17.22 14.02
CA GLN A 47 3.25 16.84 14.02
C GLN A 47 2.74 16.59 12.60
N ASP A 48 3.22 17.34 11.61
CA ASP A 48 2.90 17.13 10.20
C ASP A 48 3.43 15.77 9.71
N ILE A 49 4.67 15.42 10.08
CA ILE A 49 5.29 14.13 9.78
C ILE A 49 4.47 13.00 10.41
N ASP A 50 4.15 13.13 11.70
CA ASP A 50 3.39 12.13 12.45
C ASP A 50 2.02 11.89 11.84
N LYS A 51 1.28 12.95 11.48
CA LYS A 51 -0.04 12.84 10.85
C LYS A 51 0.03 12.09 9.51
N ILE A 52 1.02 12.43 8.68
CA ILE A 52 1.21 11.80 7.36
C ILE A 52 1.48 10.30 7.52
N PHE A 53 2.47 9.94 8.35
CA PHE A 53 2.89 8.55 8.44
C PHE A 53 1.91 7.69 9.25
N SER A 54 1.27 8.23 10.29
CA SER A 54 0.21 7.52 11.02
C SER A 54 -0.94 7.08 10.11
N GLU A 55 -1.37 7.95 9.20
CA GLU A 55 -2.45 7.63 8.26
C GLU A 55 -2.02 6.58 7.21
N ILE A 56 -0.78 6.67 6.71
CA ILE A 56 -0.20 5.66 5.80
C ILE A 56 -0.13 4.30 6.49
N GLU A 57 0.41 4.25 7.71
CA GLU A 57 0.54 3.02 8.48
C GLU A 57 -0.81 2.39 8.80
N ARG A 58 -1.79 3.21 9.22
CA ARG A 58 -3.18 2.79 9.42
C ARG A 58 -3.72 2.14 8.15
N LYS A 59 -3.52 2.74 6.98
CA LYS A 59 -4.00 2.21 5.70
C LYS A 59 -3.29 0.93 5.28
N VAL A 60 -1.99 0.81 5.55
CA VAL A 60 -1.20 -0.40 5.33
C VAL A 60 -1.75 -1.54 6.20
N LYS A 61 -2.01 -1.27 7.49
CA LYS A 61 -2.57 -2.24 8.42
C LYS A 61 -3.96 -2.73 7.99
N GLU A 62 -4.86 -1.81 7.61
CA GLU A 62 -6.18 -2.15 7.06
C GLU A 62 -6.07 -3.03 5.80
N SER A 63 -5.19 -2.66 4.88
CA SER A 63 -4.99 -3.39 3.62
C SER A 63 -4.44 -4.78 3.87
N LYS A 64 -3.47 -4.92 4.78
CA LYS A 64 -2.89 -6.20 5.17
C LYS A 64 -3.91 -7.10 5.87
N ALA A 65 -4.77 -6.54 6.72
CA ALA A 65 -5.80 -7.31 7.42
C ALA A 65 -6.76 -8.04 6.46
N LYS A 66 -7.02 -7.50 5.25
CA LYS A 66 -7.86 -8.16 4.24
C LYS A 66 -7.31 -9.49 3.72
N PHE A 67 -6.00 -9.73 3.86
CA PHE A 67 -5.37 -11.01 3.51
C PHE A 67 -5.48 -12.06 4.62
N HIS A 68 -5.74 -11.61 5.84
CA HIS A 68 -5.92 -12.44 7.01
C HIS A 68 -7.39 -12.39 7.40
N PHE A 69 -8.23 -13.16 6.71
CA PHE A 69 -9.64 -13.31 7.10
C PHE A 69 -9.70 -13.59 8.61
N PRO A 70 -10.39 -12.77 9.42
CA PRO A 70 -10.62 -13.13 10.80
C PRO A 70 -11.42 -14.43 10.78
N LYS A 71 -10.83 -15.53 11.25
CA LYS A 71 -11.63 -16.69 11.66
C LYS A 71 -12.64 -16.12 12.65
N LYS A 72 -13.95 -16.23 12.36
CA LYS A 72 -15.00 -15.93 13.33
C LYS A 72 -14.61 -16.67 14.62
N LYS A 73 -14.16 -15.92 15.62
CA LYS A 73 -14.07 -16.42 16.99
C LYS A 73 -15.41 -16.04 17.58
N ASP A 74 -16.28 -17.02 17.75
CA ASP A 74 -17.48 -16.82 18.54
C ASP A 74 -17.03 -16.37 19.94
N PHE A 75 -17.56 -15.24 20.40
CA PHE A 75 -17.34 -14.78 21.76
C PHE A 75 -17.94 -15.80 22.72
N LYS A 76 -17.14 -16.26 23.68
CA LYS A 76 -17.61 -17.07 24.81
C LYS A 76 -17.24 -16.33 26.09
N LEU A 77 -18.21 -16.22 27.00
CA LEU A 77 -18.02 -15.69 28.36
C LEU A 77 -17.19 -16.68 29.19
#